data_AF-A0A496RM65-F1
#
_entry.id   AF-A0A496RM65-F1
#
_cell.length_a   1.000
_cell.length_b   1.000
_cell.length_c   1.000
_cell.angle_alpha   90.00
_cell.angle_beta   90.00
_cell.angle_gamma   90.00
#
_symmetry.space_group_name_H-M   'P 1'
#
loop_
_entity.id
_entity.type
_entity.pdbx_description
1 polymer ?
#
loop_
_entity_poly.entity_id
_entity_poly.type
_entity_poly.pdbx_seq_one_letter_code
_entity_poly.pdbx_strand_id
1 'polypeptide(L)' 'MAEVRINKKEDFEKALKKFKMQCKKEGILKEYRERQYYTKPSQRRRKNVKKKR' A
#
# COMPACT_ATOMS: atom_id res chain seq x y z
N MET A 1 -7.97 -4.92 0.99
CA MET A 1 -7.34 -5.16 2.30
C MET A 1 -6.53 -6.41 2.11
N ALA A 2 -5.21 -6.31 2.27
CA ALA A 2 -4.30 -7.39 1.92
C ALA A 2 -4.61 -8.65 2.73
N GLU A 3 -5.21 -9.66 2.09
CA GLU A 3 -5.43 -10.98 2.65
C GLU A 3 -4.55 -11.96 1.87
N VAL A 4 -3.78 -12.78 2.60
CA VAL A 4 -2.98 -13.86 2.04
C VAL A 4 -3.44 -15.15 2.73
N ARG A 5 -4.07 -16.04 1.96
CA ARG A 5 -4.49 -17.35 2.44
C ARG A 5 -3.31 -18.32 2.33
N ILE A 6 -2.91 -18.88 3.46
CA ILE A 6 -1.76 -19.78 3.57
C ILE A 6 -2.28 -21.20 3.82
N ASN A 7 -1.81 -22.16 3.04
CA ASN A 7 -2.07 -23.58 3.29
C ASN A 7 -1.03 -24.16 4.26
N LYS A 8 -1.40 -25.18 5.06
CA LYS A 8 -0.58 -25.78 6.14
C LYS A 8 0.83 -26.28 5.73
N LYS A 9 1.14 -26.36 4.43
CA LYS A 9 2.45 -26.80 3.88
C LYS A 9 3.35 -25.65 3.40
N GLU A 10 2.91 -24.40 3.44
CA GLU A 10 3.74 -23.27 3.03
C GLU A 10 4.66 -22.78 4.17
N ASP A 11 5.91 -22.45 3.83
CA ASP A 11 6.84 -21.80 4.76
C ASP A 11 6.33 -20.41 5.16
N PHE A 12 6.26 -20.14 6.46
CA PHE A 12 5.81 -18.88 7.04
C PHE A 12 6.52 -17.64 6.45
N GLU A 13 7.84 -17.74 6.22
CA GLU A 13 8.62 -16.63 5.65
C GLU A 13 8.20 -16.25 4.23
N LYS A 14 7.84 -17.25 3.41
CA LYS A 14 7.36 -17.02 2.04
C LYS A 14 6.00 -16.33 2.05
N ALA A 15 5.12 -16.75 2.96
CA ALA A 15 3.82 -16.10 3.14
C ALA A 15 3.96 -14.65 3.63
N LEU A 16 4.85 -14.39 4.58
CA LEU A 16 5.15 -13.03 5.06
C LEU A 16 5.68 -12.14 3.93
N LYS A 17 6.54 -12.68 3.05
CA LYS A 17 7.06 -11.97 1.88
C LYS A 17 5.93 -11.64 0.89
N LYS A 18 5.03 -12.58 0.60
CA LYS A 18 3.84 -12.35 -0.24
C LYS A 18 2.95 -11.25 0.36
N PHE A 19 2.69 -11.30 1.67
CA PHE A 19 1.90 -10.30 2.37
C PHE A 19 2.52 -8.90 2.31
N LYS A 20 3.82 -8.79 2.56
CA LYS A 20 4.55 -7.51 2.43
C LYS A 20 4.46 -6.95 1.00
N MET A 21 4.52 -7.80 -0.03
CA MET A 21 4.33 -7.37 -1.42
C MET A 21 2.90 -6.92 -1.69
N GLN A 22 1.89 -7.61 -1.15
CA GLN A 22 0.49 -7.24 -1.31
C GLN A 22 0.15 -5.91 -0.63
N CYS A 23 0.67 -5.67 0.58
CA CYS A 23 0.55 -4.39 1.28
C CYS A 23 1.21 -3.23 0.52
N LYS A 24 2.35 -3.49 -0.15
CA LYS A 24 3.00 -2.50 -1.02
C LYS A 24 2.17 -2.23 -2.27
N LYS A 25 1.60 -3.27 -2.89
CA LYS A 25 0.76 -3.17 -4.09
C LYS A 25 -0.53 -2.39 -3.83
N GLU A 26 -1.20 -2.66 -2.71
CA GLU A 26 -2.39 -1.90 -2.31
C GLU A 26 -2.06 -0.45 -1.91
N GLY A 27 -0.80 -0.13 -1.62
CA GLY A 27 -0.38 1.24 -1.31
C GLY A 27 -0.87 1.74 0.06
N ILE A 28 -1.29 0.84 0.95
CA ILE A 28 -1.85 1.15 2.29
C ILE A 28 -0.94 2.12 3.07
N LEU A 29 0.37 1.87 3.06
CA LEU A 29 1.35 2.72 3.77
C LEU A 29 1.44 4.13 3.19
N LYS A 30 1.23 4.28 1.87
CA LYS A 30 1.25 5.59 1.21
C LYS A 30 -0.01 6.37 1.56
N GLU A 31 -1.16 5.69 1.52
CA GLU A 31 -2.44 6.29 1.86
C GLU A 31 -2.49 6.71 3.33
N TYR A 32 -1.95 5.89 4.24
CA TYR A 32 -1.81 6.25 5.65
C TYR A 32 -1.03 7.56 5.83
N ARG A 33 0.15 7.69 5.20
CA ARG A 33 0.97 8.92 5.26
C ARG A 33 0.27 10.14 4.67
N GLU A 34 -0.49 9.98 3.60
CA GLU A 34 -1.23 11.08 2.97
C GLU A 34 -2.43 11.54 3.82
N ARG A 35 -3.01 10.64 4.61
CA ARG A 35 -4.16 10.92 5.49
C ARG A 35 -3.77 11.50 6.87
N GLN A 36 -2.49 11.43 7.26
CA GLN A 36 -2.00 12.00 8.53
C GLN A 36 -2.24 13.51 8.64
N TYR A 37 -2.21 14.23 7.52
CA TYR A 37 -2.35 15.67 7.48
C TYR A 37 -3.39 16.09 6.44
N TYR A 38 -4.19 17.10 6.76
CA TYR A 38 -5.08 17.70 5.75
C TYR A 38 -4.25 18.36 4.66
N THR A 39 -4.48 17.94 3.42
CA THR A 39 -3.90 18.56 2.23
C THR A 39 -4.98 19.22 1.40
N LYS A 40 -4.80 20.50 1.10
CA LYS A 40 -5.72 21.26 0.24
C LYS A 40 -5.93 20.52 -1.10
N PRO A 41 -7.14 20.54 -1.67
CA PRO A 41 -7.46 19.80 -2.90
C PRO A 41 -6.56 20.18 -4.08
N SER A 42 -6.14 21.45 -4.16
CA SER A 42 -5.19 21.93 -5.18
C SER A 42 -3.82 21.26 -5.09
N GLN A 43 -3.28 21.11 -3.87
CA GLN A 43 -2.00 20.44 -3.62
C GLN A 43 -2.08 18.94 -3.91
N ARG A 44 -3.21 18.30 -3.56
CA ARG A 44 -3.47 16.89 -3.89
C ARG A 44 -3.52 16.66 -5.40
N ARG A 45 -4.21 17.53 -6.16
CA ARG A 45 -4.24 17.50 -7.63
C ARG A 45 -2.84 17.65 -8.24
N ARG A 46 -2.04 18.62 -7.77
CA ARG A 46 -0.66 18.82 -8.24
C ARG A 46 0.23 17.59 -7.99
N LYS A 47 0.15 16.97 -6.80
CA LYS A 47 0.89 15.74 -6.49
C LYS A 47 0.47 14.57 -7.39
N ASN A 48 -0.83 14.42 -7.67
CA ASN A 48 -1.34 13.35 -8.53
C ASN A 48 -0.85 13.49 -9.98
N VAL A 49 -0.81 14.71 -10.53
CA VAL A 49 -0.29 14.96 -11.89
C VAL A 49 1.20 14.67 -11.98
N LYS A 50 1.99 15.07 -10.97
CA LYS A 50 3.43 14.74 -10.91
C LYS A 50 3.70 13.24 -10.82
N LYS A 51 2.82 12.47 -10.15
CA LYS A 51 2.97 11.02 -9.98
C LYS A 51 2.60 10.22 -11.25
N LYS A 52 1.83 10.82 -12.16
CA LYS A 52 1.34 10.18 -13.40
C LYS A 52 2.30 10.38 -14.58
N ARG A 53 3.27 11.28 -14.44
CA ARG A 53 4.44 11.42 -15.32
C ARG A 53 5.56 10.54 -14.80
#